data_AF-A0A561WWE8-F1
#
_entry.id   AF-A0A561WWE8-F1
#
_cell.length_a   1.000
_cell.length_b   1.000
_cell.length_c   1.000
_cell.angle_alpha   90.00
_cell.angle_beta   90.00
_cell.angle_gamma   90.00
#
_symmetry.space_group_name_H-M   'P 1'
#
loop_
_entity.id
_entity.type
_entity.pdbx_description
1 polymer ?
#
loop_
_entity_poly.entity_id
_entity_poly.type
_entity_poly.pdbx_seq_one_letter_code
_entity_poly.pdbx_strand_id
1 'polypeptide(L)'
;MLDDRDDEFGGYAHEEILQALVRHLLTSADLDQLCDDADLPQLTHDDGQPVTITSARVYRDAGVMTLDRGVWLELSDGSVFGLTVQISRRPRSEVTLRRN
;
A
#
# COMPACT_ATOMS: atom_id res chain seq x y z
N MET A 1 32.28 -14.51 16.99
CA MET A 1 31.99 -13.61 15.85
C MET A 1 30.67 -14.13 15.30
N LEU A 2 29.57 -13.64 15.88
CA LEU A 2 28.21 -14.08 15.58
C LEU A 2 27.71 -13.32 14.35
N ASP A 3 26.94 -14.02 13.53
CA ASP A 3 26.44 -13.64 12.21
C ASP A 3 25.87 -12.22 12.16
N ASP A 4 26.51 -11.35 11.39
CA ASP A 4 26.09 -9.99 11.05
C ASP A 4 25.20 -10.01 9.77
N ARG A 5 24.37 -11.07 9.63
CA ARG A 5 23.53 -11.30 8.44
C ARG A 5 22.04 -11.43 8.73
N ASP A 6 21.64 -11.46 10.00
CA ASP A 6 20.22 -11.49 10.41
C ASP A 6 19.59 -10.07 10.44
N ASP A 7 20.38 -9.01 10.30
CA ASP A 7 19.92 -7.62 10.44
C ASP A 7 19.42 -6.96 9.14
N GLU A 8 19.70 -7.53 7.95
CA GLU A 8 19.29 -6.90 6.67
C GLU A 8 17.80 -7.08 6.36
N PHE A 9 17.14 -8.07 6.97
CA PHE A 9 15.72 -8.39 6.75
C PHE A 9 14.82 -8.25 8.00
N GLY A 10 15.38 -8.12 9.21
CA GLY A 10 14.63 -8.15 10.47
C GLY A 10 13.86 -6.86 10.81
N GLY A 11 14.21 -5.74 10.17
CA GLY A 11 13.69 -4.42 10.52
C GLY A 11 12.29 -4.12 9.99
N TYR A 12 11.99 -4.43 8.72
CA TYR A 12 10.85 -3.82 8.02
C TYR A 12 10.07 -4.77 7.10
N ALA A 13 10.37 -6.07 7.12
CA ALA A 13 9.79 -7.03 6.18
C ALA A 13 8.26 -6.98 6.11
N HIS A 14 7.56 -6.82 7.24
CA HIS A 14 6.10 -6.75 7.27
C HIS A 14 5.56 -5.50 6.57
N GLU A 15 6.09 -4.33 6.90
CA GLU A 15 5.63 -3.07 6.30
C GLU A 15 6.01 -2.99 4.83
N GLU A 16 7.15 -3.57 4.45
CA GLU A 16 7.57 -3.72 3.05
C GLU A 16 6.63 -4.60 2.25
N ILE A 17 6.30 -5.78 2.79
CA ILE A 17 5.36 -6.70 2.15
C ILE A 17 3.98 -6.06 2.07
N LEU A 18 3.49 -5.46 3.15
CA LEU A 18 2.18 -4.78 3.16
C LEU A 18 2.15 -3.60 2.19
N GLN A 19 3.18 -2.76 2.17
CA GLN A 19 3.28 -1.64 1.22
C GLN A 19 3.28 -2.16 -0.22
N ALA A 20 4.05 -3.22 -0.51
CA ALA A 20 4.10 -3.82 -1.84
C ALA A 20 2.75 -4.42 -2.25
N LEU A 21 2.06 -5.11 -1.34
CA LEU A 21 0.74 -5.69 -1.57
C LEU A 21 -0.32 -4.61 -1.81
N VAL A 22 -0.40 -3.60 -0.95
CA VAL A 22 -1.35 -2.49 -1.09
C VAL A 22 -1.09 -1.73 -2.39
N ARG A 23 0.18 -1.43 -2.71
CA ARG A 23 0.53 -0.83 -3.99
C ARG A 23 0.08 -1.71 -5.15
N HIS A 24 0.39 -3.01 -5.11
CA HIS A 24 0.02 -3.92 -6.19
C HIS A 24 -1.49 -3.94 -6.41
N LEU A 25 -2.27 -4.14 -5.34
CA LEU A 25 -3.73 -4.11 -5.37
C LEU A 25 -4.25 -2.83 -6.02
N LEU A 26 -3.80 -1.65 -5.56
CA LEU A 26 -4.24 -0.36 -6.07
C LEU A 26 -3.75 -0.06 -7.50
N THR A 27 -2.71 -0.74 -7.98
CA THR A 27 -2.26 -0.61 -9.38
C THR A 27 -2.90 -1.61 -10.33
N SER A 28 -3.43 -2.73 -9.83
CA SER A 28 -3.91 -3.84 -10.66
C SER A 28 -5.41 -4.02 -10.65
N ALA A 29 -6.10 -3.53 -9.62
CA ALA A 29 -7.55 -3.66 -9.48
C ALA A 29 -8.26 -2.41 -9.97
N ASP A 30 -9.40 -2.60 -10.63
CA ASP A 30 -10.32 -1.53 -10.93
C ASP A 30 -11.09 -1.12 -9.66
N LEU A 31 -11.25 0.18 -9.44
CA LEU A 31 -11.82 0.71 -8.19
C LEU A 31 -13.30 0.33 -8.03
N ASP A 32 -14.04 0.24 -9.14
CA ASP A 32 -15.41 -0.23 -9.18
C ASP A 32 -15.51 -1.70 -8.72
N GLN A 33 -14.63 -2.58 -9.22
CA GLN A 33 -14.56 -3.97 -8.78
C GLN A 33 -14.23 -4.08 -7.29
N LEU A 34 -13.32 -3.25 -6.77
CA LEU A 34 -13.01 -3.23 -5.34
C LEU A 34 -14.21 -2.77 -4.50
N CYS A 35 -14.99 -1.80 -4.97
CA CYS A 35 -16.23 -1.38 -4.33
C CYS A 35 -17.26 -2.51 -4.33
N ASP A 36 -17.44 -3.19 -5.46
CA ASP A 36 -18.39 -4.29 -5.61
C ASP A 36 -18.02 -5.49 -4.71
N ASP A 37 -16.74 -5.88 -4.68
CA ASP A 37 -16.23 -6.96 -3.83
C ASP A 37 -16.43 -6.67 -2.33
N ALA A 38 -16.44 -5.38 -1.96
CA ALA A 38 -16.62 -4.91 -0.58
C ALA A 38 -18.08 -4.58 -0.22
N ASP A 39 -19.04 -4.76 -1.14
CA ASP A 39 -20.44 -4.34 -0.98
C ASP A 39 -20.57 -2.84 -0.63
N LEU A 40 -19.78 -2.00 -1.32
CA LEU A 40 -19.73 -0.56 -1.15
C LEU A 40 -20.25 0.19 -2.37
N PRO A 41 -20.80 1.41 -2.20
CA PRO A 41 -21.19 2.25 -3.33
C PRO A 41 -19.97 2.65 -4.16
N GLN A 42 -20.14 2.67 -5.48
CA GLN A 42 -19.14 3.12 -6.43
C GLN A 42 -18.95 4.64 -6.33
N LEU A 43 -17.70 5.09 -6.49
CA LEU A 43 -17.36 6.50 -6.59
C LEU A 43 -17.61 6.99 -8.02
N THR A 44 -18.37 8.07 -8.18
CA THR A 44 -18.65 8.69 -9.49
C THR A 44 -18.37 10.19 -9.44
N HIS A 45 -17.93 10.72 -10.59
CA HIS A 45 -17.85 12.17 -10.84
C HIS A 45 -19.25 12.80 -10.88
N ASP A 46 -19.31 14.14 -10.96
CA ASP A 46 -20.57 14.88 -11.09
C ASP A 46 -21.30 14.62 -12.42
N ASP A 47 -20.56 14.17 -13.45
CA ASP A 47 -21.11 13.75 -14.75
C ASP A 47 -21.60 12.29 -14.76
N GLY A 48 -21.48 11.58 -13.63
CA GLY A 48 -21.88 10.18 -13.47
C GLY A 48 -20.89 9.14 -13.99
N GLN A 49 -19.70 9.54 -14.47
CA GLN A 49 -18.65 8.58 -14.81
C GLN A 49 -18.00 7.98 -13.56
N PRO A 50 -17.55 6.71 -13.58
CA PRO A 50 -16.81 6.13 -12.47
C PRO A 50 -15.49 6.85 -12.21
N VAL A 51 -15.15 7.04 -10.94
CA VAL A 51 -13.82 7.46 -10.52
C VAL A 51 -12.88 6.26 -10.60
N THR A 52 -11.70 6.46 -11.20
CA THR A 52 -10.68 5.41 -11.34
C THR A 52 -9.39 5.79 -10.63
N ILE A 53 -8.57 4.78 -10.33
CA ILE A 53 -7.22 5.00 -9.82
C ILE A 53 -6.31 5.37 -11.01
N THR A 54 -5.71 6.55 -10.96
CA THR A 54 -4.80 7.02 -12.02
C THR A 54 -3.33 6.79 -11.67
N SER A 55 -3.00 6.81 -10.38
CA SER A 55 -1.65 6.51 -9.92
C SER A 55 -1.66 5.91 -8.52
N ALA A 56 -0.83 4.89 -8.31
CA ALA A 56 -0.51 4.38 -6.98
C ALA A 56 1.01 4.17 -6.87
N ARG A 57 1.66 4.97 -6.02
CA ARG A 57 3.12 5.03 -5.87
C ARG A 57 3.50 4.93 -4.41
N VAL A 58 4.66 4.36 -4.08
CA VAL A 58 5.13 4.46 -2.69
C VAL A 58 5.48 5.91 -2.37
N TYR A 59 5.37 6.31 -1.10
CA TYR A 59 5.69 7.68 -0.65
C TYR A 59 7.05 8.20 -1.18
N ARG A 60 8.08 7.35 -1.18
CA ARG A 60 9.40 7.69 -1.74
C ARG A 60 9.32 8.10 -3.22
N ASP A 61 8.59 7.34 -4.04
CA ASP A 61 8.47 7.58 -5.48
C ASP A 61 7.53 8.76 -5.78
N ALA A 62 6.63 9.09 -4.85
CA ALA A 62 5.74 10.24 -4.91
C ALA A 62 6.37 11.53 -4.35
N GLY A 63 7.61 11.49 -3.87
CA GLY A 63 8.29 12.65 -3.29
C GLY A 63 7.76 13.09 -1.92
N VAL A 64 7.00 12.22 -1.23
CA VAL A 64 6.48 12.48 0.11
C VAL A 64 7.61 12.34 1.13
N MET A 65 7.92 13.42 1.86
CA MET A 65 8.98 13.44 2.86
C MET A 65 8.52 12.85 4.20
N THR A 66 8.54 11.52 4.32
CA THR A 66 8.24 10.80 5.56
C THR A 66 9.17 9.60 5.76
N LEU A 67 9.34 9.19 7.00
CA LEU A 67 9.99 7.92 7.37
C LEU A 67 9.00 6.74 7.34
N ASP A 68 7.71 7.03 7.35
CA ASP A 68 6.68 6.00 7.29
C ASP A 68 6.63 5.34 5.92
N ARG A 69 6.21 4.08 5.91
CA ARG A 69 5.84 3.39 4.67
C ARG A 69 4.40 3.72 4.32
N GLY A 70 4.11 3.69 3.03
CA GLY A 70 2.77 3.98 2.55
C GLY A 70 2.68 4.13 1.05
N VAL A 71 1.45 4.32 0.59
CA VAL A 71 1.10 4.50 -0.82
C VAL A 71 0.42 5.85 -0.99
N TRP A 72 0.92 6.61 -1.95
CA TRP A 72 0.30 7.80 -2.50
C TRP A 72 -0.63 7.37 -3.62
N LEU A 73 -1.91 7.71 -3.49
CA LEU A 73 -3.00 7.32 -4.38
C LEU A 73 -3.60 8.57 -5.03
N GLU A 74 -3.63 8.59 -6.36
CA GLU A 74 -4.27 9.63 -7.16
C GLU A 74 -5.46 9.03 -7.90
N LEU A 75 -6.57 9.75 -7.87
CA LEU A 75 -7.82 9.37 -8.51
C LEU A 75 -8.12 10.28 -9.71
N SER A 76 -9.00 9.83 -10.60
CA SER A 76 -9.36 10.56 -11.82
C SER A 76 -10.11 11.87 -11.56
N ASP A 77 -10.76 12.00 -10.40
CA ASP A 77 -11.44 13.22 -9.94
C ASP A 77 -10.47 14.28 -9.40
N GLY A 78 -9.16 14.00 -9.43
CA GLY A 78 -8.12 14.86 -8.89
C GLY A 78 -7.94 14.74 -7.38
N SER A 79 -8.72 13.89 -6.71
CA SER A 79 -8.53 13.59 -5.29
C SER A 79 -7.23 12.81 -5.07
N VAL A 80 -6.57 13.09 -3.96
CA VAL A 80 -5.29 12.47 -3.62
C VAL A 80 -5.27 12.05 -2.16
N PHE A 81 -4.85 10.81 -1.91
CA PHE A 81 -4.84 10.19 -0.59
C PHE A 81 -3.48 9.58 -0.25
N GLY A 82 -3.11 9.64 1.02
CA GLY A 82 -1.98 8.90 1.57
C GLY A 82 -2.47 7.72 2.42
N LEU A 83 -2.08 6.51 2.06
CA LEU A 83 -2.31 5.30 2.84
C LEU A 83 -1.03 4.93 3.58
N THR A 84 -0.95 5.27 4.86
CA THR A 84 0.22 5.00 5.70
C THR A 84 0.15 3.61 6.33
N VAL A 85 1.23 2.84 6.23
CA VAL A 85 1.41 1.57 6.92
C VAL A 85 2.17 1.84 8.21
N GLN A 86 1.58 1.48 9.35
CA GLN A 86 2.18 1.68 10.67
C GLN A 86 2.29 0.36 11.42
N ILE A 87 3.48 0.04 11.95
CA ILE A 87 3.63 -0.98 12.99
C ILE A 87 3.27 -0.40 14.36
N SER A 88 2.18 -0.90 14.95
CA SER A 88 1.85 -0.62 16.35
C SER A 88 2.56 -1.57 17.33
N ARG A 89 2.82 -2.82 16.92
CA ARG A 89 3.54 -3.84 17.70
C ARG A 89 4.29 -4.79 16.77
N ARG A 90 5.55 -5.10 17.08
CA ARG A 90 6.30 -6.16 16.39
C ARG A 90 5.93 -7.53 17.00
N PRO A 91 5.71 -8.57 16.18
CA PRO A 91 5.65 -9.94 16.67
C PRO A 91 6.91 -10.26 17.50
N ARG A 92 6.75 -10.95 18.63
CA ARG A 92 7.87 -11.32 19.52
C ARG A 92 8.78 -12.40 18.95
N SER A 93 8.37 -13.02 17.85
CA SER A 93 9.07 -14.12 17.18
C SER A 93 9.40 -13.73 15.75
N GLU A 94 10.51 -14.23 15.23
CA GLU A 94 10.85 -14.08 13.81
C GLU A 94 9.72 -14.62 12.94
N VAL A 95 9.33 -13.82 11.96
CA VAL A 95 8.35 -14.24 10.96
C VAL A 95 9.12 -14.86 9.80
N THR A 96 8.95 -16.17 9.63
CA THR A 96 9.52 -16.89 8.50
C THR A 96 8.76 -16.55 7.23
N LEU A 97 9.40 -15.81 6.32
CA LEU A 97 8.86 -15.59 4.98
C LEU A 97 9.09 -16.84 4.13
N ARG A 98 8.04 -17.29 3.43
CA ARG A 98 8.16 -18.37 2.43
C ARG A 98 7.84 -17.79 1.06
N ARG A 99 8.72 -18.04 0.10
CA ARG A 99 8.49 -17.76 -1.32
C ARG A 99 8.14 -19.09 -1.99
N ASN A 100 6.95 -19.16 -2.60
CA ASN A 100 6.61 -20.28 -3.47
C ASN A 100 7.30 -20.13 -4.82
#